data_AF-A0A402D418-F1
#
_entry.id   AF-A0A402D418-F1
#
_cell.length_a   1.000
_cell.length_b   1.000
_cell.length_c   1.000
_cell.angle_alpha   90.00
_cell.angle_beta   90.00
_cell.angle_gamma   90.00
#
_symmetry.space_group_name_H-M   'P 1'
#
loop_
_entity.id
_entity.type
_entity.pdbx_description
1 polymer ?
#
loop_
_entity_poly.entity_id
_entity_poly.type
_entity_poly.pdbx_seq_one_letter_code
_entity_poly.pdbx_strand_id
1 'polypeptide(L)'
;MPDANGTKFQTTLVELGIRRVICVDDVYDNRFDIESIVAWSSSSANKTFMAAVLEKLDCNIDLSSETAIPELRQAIIDNTINSAEIQASIDRQRLKKNAPGSLNENEIQILTDRSVLSRLDGILLGFPDFQRLSPRQWIENKDDILNSLDKINTLFIFDENLGLGVPSGSDFIREITILNSGNNALFGLLSYTIIPGTEHDITRKFQQDNIAATAIPKRDLSNTTGVEKLQLRLRAAVLWRESKDLRVTCQNAIQSASLTAYERVNDLTTLEFDEVVFQSSYYEGVHEMDTLVRIYTNAFAASLREKLRSNTNALNNIDNLRSFRGDQDKLDSAGSTAWKLQREEYYDAGEYINSCKMPPEPGDIYTLYDEHGVPREYILIAPPCDLMIRSSSGNRKDGIISCLLCQILTNKPDDNKTKETFQLEYYARENGSPAWVYFANSITLDLWLLDLCATNSSGEAHIFLDGTIPKHLSDGWKKYFVGYLVPKCKKLVLGWNSWLALPKTVRTQTGVRPAHGVVLNSTFQLKLKITKKYNKAVINLGVKREKRIAPILQSELIRSYSDYLARPARPHSLDLSSSIHS
;
A
#
# COMPACT_ATOMS: atom_id res chain seq x y z
N MET A 1 -26.46 -1.49 28.91
CA MET A 1 -26.54 -0.03 28.72
C MET A 1 -25.58 0.32 27.59
N PRO A 2 -25.96 1.14 26.60
CA PRO A 2 -24.99 1.62 25.62
C PRO A 2 -23.94 2.44 26.36
N ASP A 3 -22.66 2.16 26.12
CA ASP A 3 -21.55 2.93 26.69
C ASP A 3 -21.77 4.42 26.40
N ALA A 4 -21.46 5.28 27.38
CA ALA A 4 -21.48 6.72 27.16
C ALA A 4 -20.64 7.07 25.92
N ASN A 5 -21.12 8.01 25.09
CA ASN A 5 -20.40 8.41 23.88
C ASN A 5 -18.95 8.77 24.23
N GLY A 6 -17.98 8.00 23.72
CA GLY A 6 -16.56 8.28 23.91
C GLY A 6 -15.82 7.41 24.94
N THR A 7 -16.48 6.58 25.76
CA THR A 7 -15.78 5.76 26.77
C THR A 7 -14.68 4.89 26.16
N LYS A 8 -14.96 4.21 25.04
CA LYS A 8 -13.95 3.42 24.30
C LYS A 8 -12.74 4.24 23.84
N PHE A 9 -12.97 5.49 23.43
CA PHE A 9 -11.91 6.41 23.02
C PHE A 9 -11.04 6.82 24.22
N GLN A 10 -11.68 7.18 25.32
CA GLN A 10 -10.99 7.56 26.56
C GLN A 10 -10.16 6.41 27.12
N THR A 11 -10.70 5.19 27.15
CA THR A 11 -9.95 3.99 27.53
C THR A 11 -8.72 3.79 26.64
N THR A 12 -8.88 3.97 25.32
CA THR A 12 -7.75 3.88 24.38
C THR A 12 -6.67 4.91 24.67
N LEU A 13 -7.02 6.16 25.02
CA LEU A 13 -6.03 7.17 25.41
C LEU A 13 -5.26 6.77 26.67
N VAL A 14 -5.96 6.23 27.67
CA VAL A 14 -5.33 5.76 28.92
C VAL A 14 -4.40 4.57 28.66
N GLU A 15 -4.79 3.64 27.79
CA GLU A 15 -3.99 2.50 27.32
C GLU A 15 -2.74 2.96 26.55
N LEU A 16 -2.87 4.03 25.75
CA LEU A 16 -1.75 4.69 25.08
C LEU A 16 -0.83 5.47 26.04
N GLY A 17 -1.11 5.42 27.35
CA GLY A 17 -0.32 6.09 28.37
C GLY A 17 -0.55 7.61 28.43
N ILE A 18 -1.55 8.14 27.72
CA ILE A 18 -1.92 9.55 27.76
C ILE A 18 -2.68 9.81 29.05
N ARG A 19 -2.31 10.89 29.74
CA ARG A 19 -2.89 11.27 31.04
C ARG A 19 -3.53 12.66 31.01
N ARG A 20 -3.13 13.50 30.05
CA ARG A 20 -3.69 14.83 29.82
C ARG A 20 -4.02 15.04 28.34
N VAL A 21 -5.12 15.72 28.05
CA VAL A 21 -5.46 16.19 26.71
C VAL A 21 -5.68 17.70 26.74
N ILE A 22 -5.04 18.43 25.84
CA ILE A 22 -5.19 19.88 25.69
C ILE A 22 -5.65 20.16 24.26
N CYS A 23 -6.80 20.80 24.12
CA CYS A 23 -7.30 21.27 22.82
C CYS A 23 -7.17 22.79 22.73
N VAL A 24 -6.58 23.26 21.64
CA VAL A 24 -6.41 24.70 21.35
C VAL A 24 -7.07 25.03 20.02
N ASP A 25 -8.06 25.92 20.08
CA ASP A 25 -8.87 26.35 18.93
C ASP A 25 -9.41 27.77 19.20
N ASP A 26 -9.50 28.60 18.17
CA ASP A 26 -9.95 30.00 18.28
C ASP A 26 -11.46 30.11 18.58
N VAL A 27 -12.24 29.08 18.25
CA VAL A 27 -13.67 28.98 18.60
C VAL A 27 -13.89 28.98 20.12
N TYR A 28 -12.88 28.60 20.92
CA TYR A 28 -12.99 28.66 22.37
C TYR A 28 -13.03 30.09 22.94
N ASP A 29 -12.59 31.11 22.20
CA ASP A 29 -12.79 32.52 22.60
C ASP A 29 -14.26 32.95 22.47
N ASN A 30 -15.07 32.31 21.62
CA ASN A 30 -16.42 32.74 21.24
C ASN A 30 -17.45 31.59 21.32
N ARG A 31 -17.48 30.85 22.43
CA ARG A 31 -18.20 29.56 22.53
C ARG A 31 -19.71 29.62 22.33
N PHE A 32 -20.38 30.71 22.66
CA PHE A 32 -21.83 30.82 22.43
C PHE A 32 -22.25 32.29 22.44
N ASP A 33 -23.04 32.65 21.43
CA ASP A 33 -23.73 33.93 21.40
C ASP A 33 -25.13 33.69 22.00
N ILE A 34 -25.31 34.13 23.25
CA ILE A 34 -26.57 34.00 23.98
C ILE A 34 -27.72 34.59 23.17
N GLU A 35 -27.47 35.69 22.47
CA GLU A 35 -28.46 36.34 21.62
C GLU A 35 -28.82 35.50 20.41
N SER A 36 -27.85 34.81 19.80
CA SER A 36 -28.11 33.86 18.71
C SER A 36 -28.92 32.64 19.15
N ILE A 37 -28.68 32.11 20.35
CA ILE A 37 -29.45 30.97 20.91
C ILE A 37 -30.89 31.41 21.16
N VAL A 38 -31.05 32.54 21.86
CA VAL A 38 -32.35 33.11 22.22
C VAL A 38 -33.16 33.51 20.98
N ALA A 39 -32.52 34.12 19.98
CA ALA A 39 -33.17 34.47 18.72
C ALA A 39 -33.62 33.21 17.95
N TRP A 40 -32.82 32.15 17.98
CA TRP A 40 -33.14 30.92 17.28
C TRP A 40 -34.28 30.12 17.95
N SER A 41 -34.28 30.07 19.28
CA SER A 41 -35.34 29.43 20.08
C SER A 41 -36.67 30.16 20.03
N SER A 42 -36.64 31.47 19.76
CA SER A 42 -37.85 32.30 19.62
C SER A 42 -38.65 32.00 18.34
N SER A 43 -38.03 31.38 17.33
CA SER A 43 -38.72 31.01 16.09
C SER A 43 -39.66 29.83 16.27
N SER A 44 -40.92 29.98 15.87
CA SER A 44 -41.96 28.94 15.96
C SER A 44 -41.57 27.62 15.26
N ALA A 45 -40.77 27.70 14.18
CA ALA A 45 -40.29 26.54 13.43
C ALA A 45 -39.21 25.71 14.15
N ASN A 46 -38.65 26.24 15.26
CA ASN A 46 -37.53 25.66 16.00
C ASN A 46 -37.89 25.24 17.43
N LYS A 47 -39.04 25.69 17.95
CA LYS A 47 -39.49 25.39 19.33
C LYS A 47 -39.53 23.89 19.64
N THR A 48 -40.05 23.06 18.73
CA THR A 48 -40.12 21.59 18.91
C THR A 48 -38.74 20.94 19.02
N PHE A 49 -37.73 21.45 18.30
CA PHE A 49 -36.37 20.93 18.39
C PHE A 49 -35.67 21.41 19.66
N MET A 50 -35.82 22.69 20.02
CA MET A 50 -35.28 23.20 21.28
C MET A 50 -35.86 22.44 22.48
N ALA A 51 -37.15 22.11 22.47
CA ALA A 51 -37.76 21.31 23.51
C ALA A 51 -37.06 19.94 23.66
N ALA A 52 -36.79 19.25 22.54
CA ALA A 52 -36.08 17.98 22.55
C ALA A 52 -34.60 18.10 23.00
N VAL A 53 -33.93 19.22 22.68
CA VAL A 53 -32.56 19.48 23.15
C VAL A 53 -32.54 19.74 24.66
N LEU A 54 -33.49 20.53 25.17
CA LEU A 54 -33.62 20.85 26.60
C LEU A 54 -34.00 19.61 27.41
N GLU A 55 -34.94 18.80 26.92
CA GLU A 55 -35.31 17.51 27.53
C GLU A 55 -34.09 16.57 27.64
N LYS A 56 -33.26 16.50 26.59
CA LYS A 56 -32.03 15.71 26.61
C LYS A 56 -30.99 16.22 27.62
N LEU A 57 -31.00 17.52 27.90
CA LEU A 57 -30.13 18.17 28.88
C LEU A 57 -30.75 18.22 30.28
N ASP A 58 -31.85 17.50 30.50
CA ASP A 58 -32.59 17.44 31.77
C ASP A 58 -33.07 18.82 32.25
N CYS A 59 -33.38 19.70 31.29
CA CYS A 59 -33.83 21.06 31.53
C CYS A 59 -35.31 21.21 31.16
N ASN A 60 -36.13 21.57 32.14
CA ASN A 60 -37.59 21.62 32.02
C ASN A 60 -38.09 23.06 31.84
N ILE A 61 -37.76 23.67 30.69
CA ILE A 61 -38.26 25.01 30.31
C ILE A 61 -39.39 24.83 29.29
N ASP A 62 -40.58 25.32 29.63
CA ASP A 62 -41.73 25.31 28.73
C ASP A 62 -41.63 26.44 27.70
N LEU A 63 -41.16 26.11 26.49
CA LEU A 63 -41.00 27.04 25.36
C LEU A 63 -42.32 27.62 24.81
N SER A 64 -43.47 27.19 25.34
CA SER A 64 -44.78 27.76 25.05
C SER A 64 -45.18 28.89 26.00
N SER A 65 -44.50 29.03 27.14
CA SER A 65 -44.71 30.13 28.11
C SER A 65 -44.18 31.47 27.59
N GLU A 66 -44.82 32.57 27.98
CA GLU A 66 -44.33 33.94 27.75
C GLU A 66 -43.03 34.23 28.51
N THR A 67 -42.72 33.47 29.56
CA THR A 67 -41.50 33.59 30.37
C THR A 67 -40.33 32.73 29.87
N ALA A 68 -40.54 31.90 28.84
CA ALA A 68 -39.57 30.90 28.40
C ALA A 68 -38.24 31.48 27.92
N ILE A 69 -38.27 32.63 27.24
CA ILE A 69 -37.07 33.28 26.69
C ILE A 69 -36.22 33.93 27.80
N PRO A 70 -36.81 34.71 28.73
CA PRO A 70 -36.11 35.16 29.94
C PRO A 70 -35.55 34.00 30.78
N GLU A 71 -36.31 32.93 30.98
CA GLU A 71 -35.87 31.74 31.74
C GLU A 71 -34.70 31.03 31.06
N LEU A 72 -34.75 30.84 29.73
CA LEU A 72 -33.67 30.24 28.96
C LEU A 72 -32.40 31.12 29.00
N ARG A 73 -32.55 32.44 28.86
CA ARG A 73 -31.41 33.37 28.96
C ARG A 73 -30.78 33.30 30.36
N GLN A 74 -31.60 33.32 31.41
CA GLN A 74 -31.11 33.25 32.78
C GLN A 74 -30.42 31.92 33.07
N ALA A 75 -30.97 30.81 32.58
CA ALA A 75 -30.36 29.49 32.75
C ALA A 75 -29.03 29.33 31.99
N ILE A 76 -28.87 30.01 30.85
CA ILE A 76 -27.60 30.08 30.12
C ILE A 76 -26.57 30.96 30.86
N ILE A 77 -27.00 32.10 31.44
CA ILE A 77 -26.13 33.01 32.20
C ILE A 77 -25.66 32.36 33.51
N ASP A 78 -26.57 31.70 34.23
CA ASP A 78 -26.29 31.02 35.48
C ASP A 78 -25.56 29.68 35.27
N ASN A 79 -25.29 29.33 34.01
CA ASN A 79 -24.58 28.11 33.60
C ASN A 79 -25.26 26.82 34.13
N THR A 80 -26.57 26.88 34.41
CA THR A 80 -27.37 25.74 34.88
C THR A 80 -27.68 24.75 33.76
N ILE A 81 -27.48 25.16 32.50
CA ILE A 81 -27.58 24.30 31.32
C ILE A 81 -26.27 24.36 30.53
N ASN A 82 -25.89 23.25 29.89
CA ASN A 82 -24.70 23.18 29.04
C ASN A 82 -24.89 23.98 27.73
N SER A 83 -24.65 25.28 27.80
CA SER A 83 -24.80 26.26 26.71
C SER A 83 -24.04 25.89 25.43
N ALA A 84 -22.89 25.20 25.57
CA ALA A 84 -22.11 24.71 24.44
C ALA A 84 -22.81 23.55 23.70
N GLU A 85 -23.46 22.65 24.42
CA GLU A 85 -24.20 21.53 23.82
C GLU A 85 -25.51 22.00 23.16
N ILE A 86 -26.14 23.05 23.72
CA ILE A 86 -27.27 23.74 23.07
C ILE A 86 -26.82 24.35 21.74
N GLN A 87 -25.81 25.22 21.75
CA GLN A 87 -25.32 25.91 20.55
C GLN A 87 -24.92 24.90 19.46
N ALA A 88 -24.18 23.84 19.81
CA ALA A 88 -23.77 22.82 18.86
C ALA A 88 -24.92 21.98 18.29
N SER A 89 -25.99 21.79 19.07
CA SER A 89 -27.21 21.11 18.60
C SER A 89 -27.97 21.99 17.61
N ILE A 90 -28.04 23.30 17.89
CA ILE A 90 -28.60 24.32 16.99
C ILE A 90 -27.79 24.37 15.69
N ASP A 91 -26.47 24.46 15.76
CA ASP A 91 -25.58 24.56 14.60
C ASP A 91 -25.71 23.32 13.70
N ARG A 92 -25.76 22.12 14.29
CA ARG A 92 -26.04 20.87 13.56
C ARG A 92 -27.37 20.89 12.84
N GLN A 93 -28.41 21.48 13.43
CA GLN A 93 -29.72 21.57 12.78
C GLN A 93 -29.74 22.62 11.67
N ARG A 94 -29.07 23.77 11.87
CA ARG A 94 -28.89 24.79 10.81
C ARG A 94 -28.17 24.21 9.60
N LEU A 95 -27.13 23.40 9.81
CA LEU A 95 -26.42 22.68 8.75
C LEU A 95 -27.29 21.62 8.04
N LYS A 96 -28.28 21.02 8.73
CA LYS A 96 -29.20 20.03 8.14
C LYS A 96 -30.40 20.63 7.40
N LYS A 97 -30.95 21.75 7.89
CA LYS A 97 -32.19 22.36 7.35
C LYS A 97 -31.93 23.32 6.17
N ASN A 98 -30.74 23.91 6.07
CA ASN A 98 -30.48 24.90 5.03
C ASN A 98 -30.02 24.22 3.73
N ALA A 99 -30.83 24.38 2.67
CA ALA A 99 -30.45 24.11 1.29
C ALA A 99 -29.27 25.02 0.87
N PRO A 100 -28.43 24.62 -0.11
CA PRO A 100 -27.29 25.43 -0.54
C PRO A 100 -27.76 26.79 -1.07
N GLY A 101 -27.55 27.86 -0.28
CA GLY A 101 -27.87 29.22 -0.71
C GLY A 101 -28.19 30.26 0.38
N SER A 102 -28.45 29.89 1.64
CA SER A 102 -28.88 30.85 2.69
C SER A 102 -27.82 31.24 3.72
N LEU A 103 -26.64 30.63 3.70
CA LEU A 103 -25.52 30.92 4.61
C LEU A 103 -24.30 31.27 3.76
N ASN A 104 -23.53 32.28 4.18
CA ASN A 104 -22.26 32.59 3.51
C ASN A 104 -21.18 31.53 3.87
N GLU A 105 -20.13 31.41 3.07
CA GLU A 105 -19.08 30.39 3.27
C GLU A 105 -18.42 30.49 4.66
N ASN A 106 -18.25 31.70 5.20
CA ASN A 106 -17.68 31.94 6.51
C ASN A 106 -18.60 31.47 7.66
N GLU A 107 -19.92 31.63 7.53
CA GLU A 107 -20.91 31.15 8.50
C GLU A 107 -20.96 29.62 8.50
N ILE A 108 -20.92 28.99 7.31
CA ILE A 108 -20.87 27.53 7.19
C ILE A 108 -19.61 26.99 7.88
N GLN A 109 -18.47 27.68 7.69
CA GLN A 109 -17.20 27.34 8.31
C GLN A 109 -17.29 27.40 9.84
N ILE A 110 -17.74 28.53 10.42
CA ILE A 110 -17.89 28.73 11.87
C ILE A 110 -18.86 27.71 12.49
N LEU A 111 -20.00 27.44 11.85
CA LEU A 111 -20.99 26.46 12.34
C LEU A 111 -20.45 25.03 12.29
N THR A 112 -19.65 24.71 11.28
CA THR A 112 -19.03 23.39 11.15
C THR A 112 -17.93 23.22 12.20
N ASP A 113 -17.14 24.26 12.46
CA ASP A 113 -16.11 24.25 13.49
C ASP A 113 -16.65 24.03 14.89
N ARG A 114 -17.70 24.77 15.26
CA ARG A 114 -18.41 24.57 16.53
C ARG A 114 -19.00 23.16 16.66
N SER A 115 -19.57 22.63 15.58
CA SER A 115 -20.11 21.26 15.54
C SER A 115 -19.03 20.19 15.70
N VAL A 116 -17.87 20.36 15.05
CA VAL A 116 -16.74 19.42 15.12
C VAL A 116 -16.11 19.43 16.51
N LEU A 117 -15.85 20.61 17.07
CA LEU A 117 -15.28 20.75 18.41
C LEU A 117 -16.23 20.25 19.49
N SER A 118 -17.53 20.53 19.39
CA SER A 118 -18.52 20.00 20.33
C SER A 118 -18.56 18.48 20.35
N ARG A 119 -18.32 17.82 19.21
CA ARG A 119 -18.20 16.35 19.18
C ARG A 119 -16.91 15.88 19.81
N LEU A 120 -15.79 16.52 19.52
CA LEU A 120 -14.51 16.22 20.16
C LEU A 120 -14.61 16.38 21.68
N ASP A 121 -15.23 17.47 22.13
CA ASP A 121 -15.56 17.75 23.52
C ASP A 121 -16.45 16.66 24.12
N GLY A 122 -17.50 16.24 23.42
CA GLY A 122 -18.39 15.17 23.86
C GLY A 122 -17.68 13.82 24.01
N ILE A 123 -16.71 13.54 23.14
CA ILE A 123 -15.90 12.30 23.19
C ILE A 123 -14.89 12.35 24.35
N LEU A 124 -14.36 13.54 24.68
CA LEU A 124 -13.37 13.75 25.73
C LEU A 124 -13.99 14.10 27.09
N LEU A 125 -15.30 14.36 27.14
CA LEU A 125 -16.02 14.69 28.37
C LEU A 125 -15.92 13.53 29.36
N GLY A 126 -15.33 13.78 30.53
CA GLY A 126 -15.08 12.74 31.54
C GLY A 126 -13.66 12.17 31.52
N PHE A 127 -12.80 12.59 30.59
CA PHE A 127 -11.37 12.28 30.68
C PHE A 127 -10.72 13.05 31.86
N PRO A 128 -9.85 12.42 32.68
CA PRO A 128 -9.44 12.97 33.98
C PRO A 128 -8.77 14.35 33.96
N ASP A 129 -8.03 14.68 32.91
CA ASP A 129 -7.34 15.97 32.75
C ASP A 129 -7.51 16.46 31.29
N PHE A 130 -8.71 16.96 31.00
CA PHE A 130 -9.04 17.55 29.71
C PHE A 130 -9.16 19.07 29.83
N GLN A 131 -8.29 19.78 29.11
CA GLN A 131 -8.24 21.25 29.10
C GLN A 131 -8.55 21.79 27.71
N ARG A 132 -9.26 22.92 27.69
CA ARG A 132 -9.65 23.62 26.48
C ARG A 132 -9.16 25.05 26.59
N LEU A 133 -8.31 25.46 25.67
CA LEU A 133 -7.65 26.75 25.74
C LEU A 133 -7.91 27.50 24.44
N SER A 134 -8.24 28.77 24.52
CA SER A 134 -8.12 29.64 23.34
C SER A 134 -6.65 29.95 23.06
N PRO A 135 -6.29 30.48 21.88
CA PRO A 135 -4.90 30.81 21.56
C PRO A 135 -4.27 31.79 22.56
N ARG A 136 -5.05 32.72 23.11
CA ARG A 136 -4.59 33.64 24.17
C ARG A 136 -4.28 32.91 25.47
N GLN A 137 -5.22 32.07 25.91
CA GLN A 137 -5.06 31.26 27.13
C GLN A 137 -3.90 30.26 26.98
N TRP A 138 -3.66 29.75 25.77
CA TRP A 138 -2.50 28.93 25.47
C TRP A 138 -1.21 29.71 25.72
N ILE A 139 -1.05 30.90 25.13
CA ILE A 139 0.15 31.72 25.29
C ILE A 139 0.40 32.07 26.76
N GLU A 140 -0.65 32.39 27.51
CA GLU A 140 -0.55 32.73 28.95
C GLU A 140 -0.12 31.54 29.82
N ASN A 141 -0.66 30.34 29.55
CA ASN A 141 -0.41 29.15 30.37
C ASN A 141 0.70 28.25 29.82
N LYS A 142 1.31 28.62 28.68
CA LYS A 142 2.25 27.78 27.93
C LYS A 142 3.41 27.32 28.79
N ASP A 143 4.08 28.24 29.49
CA ASP A 143 5.30 27.91 30.25
C ASP A 143 5.01 26.89 31.36
N ASP A 144 3.89 27.05 32.07
CA ASP A 144 3.45 26.12 33.11
C ASP A 144 3.11 24.73 32.55
N ILE A 145 2.41 24.71 31.41
CA ILE A 145 2.07 23.46 30.71
C ILE A 145 3.36 22.75 30.26
N LEU A 146 4.29 23.49 29.66
CA LEU A 146 5.55 22.93 29.17
C LEU A 146 6.41 22.38 30.30
N ASN A 147 6.47 23.05 31.45
CA ASN A 147 7.19 22.59 32.64
C ASN A 147 6.61 21.28 33.23
N SER A 148 5.32 21.01 32.99
CA SER A 148 4.68 19.79 33.48
C SER A 148 4.85 18.58 32.57
N LEU A 149 5.36 18.77 31.34
CA LEU A 149 5.51 17.70 30.35
C LEU A 149 6.50 16.62 30.78
N ASP A 150 7.50 16.94 31.61
CA ASP A 150 8.45 15.93 32.12
C ASP A 150 7.80 14.82 32.95
N LYS A 151 6.60 15.07 33.49
CA LYS A 151 5.90 14.16 34.40
C LYS A 151 4.66 13.52 33.79
N ILE A 152 4.05 14.16 32.79
CA ILE A 152 2.71 13.81 32.31
C ILE A 152 2.70 13.74 30.78
N ASN A 153 2.37 12.55 30.27
CA ASN A 153 2.10 12.35 28.85
C ASN A 153 0.86 13.12 28.41
N THR A 154 1.07 14.10 27.53
CA THR A 154 0.04 15.04 27.11
C THR A 154 -0.20 14.94 25.61
N LEU A 155 -1.47 14.80 25.22
CA LEU A 155 -1.93 14.94 23.85
C LEU A 155 -2.38 16.38 23.61
N PHE A 156 -1.71 17.07 22.69
CA PHE A 156 -2.10 18.38 22.21
C PHE A 156 -2.87 18.25 20.91
N ILE A 157 -4.00 18.94 20.80
CA ILE A 157 -4.78 19.05 19.56
C ILE A 157 -4.87 20.53 19.21
N PHE A 158 -4.24 20.93 18.12
CA PHE A 158 -4.25 22.31 17.62
C PHE A 158 -5.08 22.40 16.34
N ASP A 159 -5.89 23.43 16.23
CA ASP A 159 -6.37 23.85 14.90
C ASP A 159 -5.25 24.52 14.11
N GLU A 160 -5.22 24.29 12.79
CA GLU A 160 -4.23 24.90 11.91
C GLU A 160 -4.44 26.42 11.81
N ASN A 161 -5.69 26.87 11.78
CA ASN A 161 -6.07 28.28 11.60
C ASN A 161 -6.56 28.91 12.91
N LEU A 162 -5.64 29.43 13.72
CA LEU A 162 -5.96 30.01 15.05
C LEU A 162 -6.30 31.51 15.01
N GLY A 163 -6.76 32.01 13.86
CA GLY A 163 -7.11 33.42 13.65
C GLY A 163 -5.97 34.32 13.14
N LEU A 164 -6.31 35.58 12.83
CA LEU A 164 -5.38 36.56 12.26
C LEU A 164 -4.37 37.06 13.32
N GLY A 165 -3.08 37.00 13.00
CA GLY A 165 -2.00 37.49 13.85
C GLY A 165 -1.54 36.50 14.93
N VAL A 166 -2.08 35.28 14.92
CA VAL A 166 -1.66 34.17 15.78
C VAL A 166 -0.85 33.18 14.95
N PRO A 167 0.25 32.59 15.50
CA PRO A 167 0.94 31.49 14.83
C PRO A 167 0.01 30.33 14.47
N SER A 168 0.30 29.63 13.38
CA SER A 168 -0.52 28.48 12.98
C SER A 168 -0.38 27.33 13.98
N GLY A 169 -1.35 26.41 13.98
CA GLY A 169 -1.26 25.20 14.82
C GLY A 169 0.02 24.40 14.57
N SER A 170 0.44 24.29 13.30
CA SER A 170 1.70 23.64 12.95
C SER A 170 2.95 24.38 13.47
N ASP A 171 2.92 25.71 13.58
CA ASP A 171 4.00 26.49 14.19
C ASP A 171 4.13 26.19 15.69
N PHE A 172 3.01 26.12 16.42
CA PHE A 172 3.03 25.74 17.83
C PHE A 172 3.57 24.33 18.03
N ILE A 173 3.18 23.37 17.18
CA ILE A 173 3.72 22.00 17.24
C ILE A 173 5.25 21.99 17.08
N ARG A 174 5.78 22.74 16.11
CA ARG A 174 7.23 22.86 15.88
C ARG A 174 7.93 23.50 17.07
N GLU A 175 7.36 24.58 17.61
CA GLU A 175 7.91 25.30 18.74
C GLU A 175 8.02 24.41 19.99
N ILE A 176 6.95 23.70 20.34
CA ILE A 176 6.93 22.80 21.51
C ILE A 176 7.98 21.68 21.33
N THR A 177 8.13 21.16 20.12
CA THR A 177 9.08 20.09 19.84
C THR A 177 10.55 20.55 19.93
N ILE A 178 10.83 21.82 19.64
CA ILE A 178 12.17 22.41 19.82
C ILE A 178 12.49 22.61 21.30
N LEU A 179 11.51 23.11 22.08
CA LEU A 179 11.70 23.46 23.48
C LEU A 179 11.75 22.24 24.40
N ASN A 180 10.88 21.26 24.14
CA ASN A 180 10.81 20.01 24.88
C ASN A 180 11.22 18.90 23.94
N SER A 181 12.32 18.20 24.25
CA SER A 181 12.88 17.08 23.48
C SER A 181 11.97 15.83 23.44
N GLY A 182 10.66 16.01 23.26
CA GLY A 182 9.74 15.15 22.53
C GLY A 182 9.20 13.91 23.25
N ASN A 183 9.65 13.58 24.45
CA ASN A 183 9.32 12.26 25.01
C ASN A 183 7.86 12.14 25.47
N ASN A 184 7.25 13.21 26.00
CA ASN A 184 5.94 13.12 26.64
C ASN A 184 4.83 13.92 25.93
N ALA A 185 5.09 14.49 24.75
CA ALA A 185 4.11 15.23 23.96
C ALA A 185 3.69 14.45 22.70
N LEU A 186 2.39 14.41 22.42
CA LEU A 186 1.81 13.91 21.17
C LEU A 186 0.97 15.02 20.56
N PHE A 187 0.96 15.12 19.24
CA PHE A 187 0.28 16.21 18.55
C PHE A 187 -0.77 15.71 17.56
N GLY A 188 -1.93 16.36 17.54
CA GLY A 188 -2.95 16.25 16.51
C GLY A 188 -3.16 17.61 15.86
N LEU A 189 -3.09 17.68 14.53
CA LEU A 189 -3.38 18.90 13.78
C LEU A 189 -4.76 18.80 13.13
N LEU A 190 -5.70 19.64 13.55
CA LEU A 190 -7.02 19.77 12.95
C LEU A 190 -6.98 20.75 11.77
N SER A 191 -7.56 20.39 10.63
CA SER A 191 -7.72 21.32 9.50
C SER A 191 -8.77 20.88 8.47
N TYR A 192 -9.36 21.83 7.74
CA TYR A 192 -10.25 21.56 6.58
C TYR A 192 -9.52 21.45 5.25
N THR A 193 -8.29 21.96 5.16
CA THR A 193 -7.50 21.89 3.92
C THR A 193 -7.01 20.47 3.65
N ILE A 194 -7.08 19.61 4.67
CA ILE A 194 -6.71 18.20 4.57
C ILE A 194 -7.86 17.44 3.92
N ILE A 195 -7.60 16.92 2.72
CA ILE A 195 -8.53 16.05 2.00
C ILE A 195 -8.49 14.66 2.64
N PRO A 196 -9.66 14.04 2.93
CA PRO A 196 -9.69 12.66 3.39
C PRO A 196 -8.96 11.73 2.41
N GLY A 197 -8.00 10.94 2.92
CA GLY A 197 -7.11 10.09 2.12
C GLY A 197 -5.70 10.65 1.87
N THR A 198 -5.46 11.96 2.07
CA THR A 198 -4.14 12.59 1.90
C THR A 198 -3.45 12.95 3.23
N GLU A 199 -4.02 12.55 4.36
CA GLU A 199 -3.54 12.88 5.71
C GLU A 199 -2.15 12.31 5.99
N HIS A 200 -1.86 11.15 5.38
CA HIS A 200 -0.57 10.47 5.51
C HIS A 200 0.58 11.33 4.98
N ASP A 201 0.35 12.19 3.99
CA ASP A 201 1.41 13.04 3.43
C ASP A 201 1.81 14.18 4.38
N ILE A 202 0.83 14.78 5.07
CA ILE A 202 1.10 15.81 6.09
C ILE A 202 1.74 15.16 7.32
N THR A 203 1.20 14.01 7.75
CA THR A 203 1.78 13.21 8.84
C THR A 203 3.23 12.83 8.53
N ARG A 204 3.54 12.45 7.28
CA ARG A 204 4.91 12.15 6.84
C ARG A 204 5.84 13.36 6.94
N LYS A 205 5.36 14.58 6.63
CA LYS A 205 6.18 15.80 6.80
C LYS A 205 6.57 16.01 8.26
N PHE A 206 5.63 15.84 9.20
CA PHE A 206 5.96 15.89 10.62
C PHE A 206 6.96 14.81 11.04
N GLN A 207 6.81 13.59 10.53
CA GLN A 207 7.72 12.48 10.81
C GLN A 207 9.14 12.74 10.30
N GLN A 208 9.30 13.38 9.14
CA GLN A 208 10.61 13.80 8.60
C GLN A 208 11.30 14.81 9.51
N ASP A 209 10.53 15.66 10.17
CA ASP A 209 11.00 16.62 11.17
C ASP A 209 11.20 15.98 12.57
N ASN A 210 11.07 14.65 12.68
CA ASN A 210 11.10 13.88 13.94
C ASN A 210 10.01 14.28 14.95
N ILE A 211 8.88 14.82 14.47
CA ILE A 211 7.75 15.24 15.29
C ILE A 211 6.72 14.10 15.36
N ALA A 212 6.30 13.74 16.58
CA ALA A 212 5.23 12.78 16.81
C ALA A 212 3.84 13.44 16.66
N ALA A 213 3.51 13.84 15.44
CA ALA A 213 2.24 14.48 15.11
C ALA A 213 1.43 13.67 14.10
N THR A 214 0.10 13.76 14.18
CA THR A 214 -0.83 13.23 13.17
C THR A 214 -1.74 14.33 12.62
N ALA A 215 -2.00 14.27 11.33
CA ALA A 215 -2.94 15.15 10.66
C ALA A 215 -4.38 14.61 10.82
N ILE A 216 -5.35 15.48 11.14
CA ILE A 216 -6.74 15.15 11.41
C ILE A 216 -7.65 16.07 10.58
N PRO A 217 -8.28 15.58 9.51
CA PRO A 217 -9.30 16.32 8.78
C PRO A 217 -10.49 16.59 9.69
N LYS A 218 -10.88 17.86 9.82
CA LYS A 218 -12.10 18.24 10.57
C LYS A 218 -13.36 17.56 9.99
N ARG A 219 -13.36 17.27 8.69
CA ARG A 219 -14.43 16.53 7.99
C ARG A 219 -14.66 15.13 8.53
N ASP A 220 -13.64 14.40 8.99
CA ASP A 220 -13.84 13.05 9.52
C ASP A 220 -14.64 13.07 10.82
N LEU A 221 -14.42 14.08 11.67
CA LEU A 221 -15.11 14.22 12.96
C LEU A 221 -16.60 14.55 12.82
N SER A 222 -17.05 14.90 11.61
CA SER A 222 -18.46 15.18 11.29
C SER A 222 -19.34 13.91 11.18
N ASN A 223 -18.76 12.71 11.18
CA ASN A 223 -19.48 11.42 11.11
C ASN A 223 -19.09 10.48 12.26
N THR A 224 -19.96 9.51 12.62
CA THR A 224 -19.71 8.53 13.68
C THR A 224 -18.51 7.62 13.40
N THR A 225 -18.22 7.33 12.13
CA THR A 225 -17.01 6.63 11.68
C THR A 225 -15.72 7.42 11.91
N GLY A 226 -15.82 8.73 12.15
CA GLY A 226 -14.69 9.63 12.41
C GLY A 226 -13.93 9.35 13.69
N VAL A 227 -14.63 8.88 14.73
CA VAL A 227 -14.01 8.59 16.04
C VAL A 227 -13.04 7.41 15.92
N GLU A 228 -13.44 6.37 15.18
CA GLU A 228 -12.57 5.21 14.94
C GLU A 228 -11.33 5.60 14.13
N LYS A 229 -11.50 6.44 13.09
CA LYS A 229 -10.36 6.99 12.32
C LYS A 229 -9.43 7.83 13.18
N LEU A 230 -9.97 8.64 14.10
CA LEU A 230 -9.17 9.42 15.05
C LEU A 230 -8.35 8.50 15.97
N GLN A 231 -8.94 7.42 16.49
CA GLN A 231 -8.22 6.42 17.30
C GLN A 231 -7.06 5.81 16.53
N LEU A 232 -7.30 5.39 15.28
CA LEU A 232 -6.26 4.81 14.42
C LEU A 232 -5.10 5.79 14.21
N ARG A 233 -5.39 7.06 13.97
CA ARG A 233 -4.40 8.11 13.78
C ARG A 233 -3.57 8.40 15.04
N LEU A 234 -4.22 8.49 16.19
CA LEU A 234 -3.52 8.69 17.46
C LEU A 234 -2.64 7.49 17.81
N ARG A 235 -3.14 6.26 17.58
CA ARG A 235 -2.32 5.05 17.71
C ARG A 235 -1.11 5.09 16.79
N ALA A 236 -1.26 5.53 15.54
CA ALA A 236 -0.15 5.69 14.61
C ALA A 236 0.89 6.71 15.09
N ALA A 237 0.46 7.84 15.67
CA ALA A 237 1.36 8.84 16.25
C ALA A 237 2.16 8.29 17.44
N VAL A 238 1.49 7.56 18.35
CA VAL A 238 2.13 6.88 19.47
C VAL A 238 3.12 5.83 18.97
N LEU A 239 2.70 4.97 18.04
CA LEU A 239 3.57 3.98 17.41
C LEU A 239 4.81 4.62 16.80
N TRP A 240 4.69 5.76 16.11
CA TRP A 240 5.83 6.49 15.56
C TRP A 240 6.79 6.98 16.65
N ARG A 241 6.28 7.54 17.74
CA ARG A 241 7.10 7.98 18.87
C ARG A 241 7.82 6.81 19.53
N GLU A 242 7.06 5.81 19.97
CA GLU A 242 7.57 4.66 20.73
C GLU A 242 8.52 3.79 19.90
N SER A 243 8.38 3.77 18.57
CA SER A 243 9.30 3.01 17.71
C SER A 243 10.58 3.75 17.37
N LYS A 244 10.82 4.96 17.90
CA LYS A 244 12.05 5.74 17.65
C LYS A 244 13.32 4.94 17.98
N ASP A 245 13.41 4.38 19.18
CA ASP A 245 14.60 3.64 19.62
C ASP A 245 14.78 2.34 18.82
N LEU A 246 13.67 1.68 18.45
CA LEU A 246 13.71 0.52 17.58
C LEU A 246 14.22 0.89 16.18
N ARG A 247 13.74 2.01 15.59
CA ARG A 247 14.22 2.48 14.28
C ARG A 247 15.71 2.80 14.30
N VAL A 248 16.20 3.47 15.34
CA VAL A 248 17.65 3.75 15.54
C VAL A 248 18.43 2.45 15.67
N THR A 249 17.94 1.50 16.46
CA THR A 249 18.56 0.18 16.62
C THR A 249 18.62 -0.57 15.29
N CYS A 250 17.54 -0.56 14.51
CA CYS A 250 17.49 -1.15 13.17
C CYS A 250 18.47 -0.48 12.22
N GLN A 251 18.57 0.85 12.21
CA GLN A 251 19.52 1.58 11.39
C GLN A 251 20.97 1.18 11.71
N ASN A 252 21.33 1.15 13.00
CA ASN A 252 22.66 0.75 13.44
C ASN A 252 22.96 -0.73 13.09
N ALA A 253 21.96 -1.61 13.24
CA ALA A 253 22.09 -3.01 12.88
C ALA A 253 22.29 -3.19 11.37
N ILE A 254 21.57 -2.44 10.53
CA ILE A 254 21.74 -2.44 9.06
C ILE A 254 23.13 -1.98 8.67
N GLN A 255 23.60 -0.84 9.20
CA GLN A 255 24.93 -0.31 8.92
C GLN A 255 26.02 -1.31 9.30
N SER A 256 25.91 -1.89 10.50
CA SER A 256 26.88 -2.87 10.98
C SER A 256 26.82 -4.19 10.21
N ALA A 257 25.62 -4.68 9.85
CA ALA A 257 25.48 -5.89 9.04
C ALA A 257 26.02 -5.70 7.62
N SER A 258 25.86 -4.50 7.05
CA SER A 258 26.45 -4.14 5.75
C SER A 258 27.98 -4.17 5.81
N LEU A 259 28.59 -3.65 6.89
CA LEU A 259 30.04 -3.70 7.08
C LEU A 259 30.53 -5.16 7.21
N THR A 260 29.86 -5.99 8.01
CA THR A 260 30.21 -7.41 8.13
C THR A 260 30.09 -8.16 6.80
N ALA A 261 29.07 -7.87 6.00
CA ALA A 261 28.91 -8.47 4.68
C ALA A 261 30.03 -8.05 3.71
N TYR A 262 30.43 -6.78 3.77
CA TYR A 262 31.56 -6.25 3.02
C TYR A 262 32.88 -6.92 3.41
N GLU A 263 33.20 -6.97 4.71
CA GLU A 263 34.42 -7.59 5.24
C GLU A 263 34.52 -9.06 4.80
N ARG A 264 33.43 -9.81 4.93
CA ARG A 264 33.40 -11.23 4.53
C ARG A 264 33.69 -11.47 3.05
N VAL A 265 33.25 -10.57 2.17
CA VAL A 265 33.57 -10.66 0.73
C VAL A 265 35.02 -10.25 0.47
N ASN A 266 35.52 -9.25 1.20
CA ASN A 266 36.88 -8.75 1.06
C ASN A 266 37.95 -9.69 1.64
N ASP A 267 37.56 -10.55 2.59
CA ASP A 267 38.43 -11.57 3.18
C ASP A 267 38.67 -12.77 2.26
N LEU A 268 37.93 -12.89 1.15
CA LEU A 268 38.16 -13.93 0.16
C LEU A 268 39.53 -13.73 -0.50
N THR A 269 40.36 -14.77 -0.47
CA THR A 269 41.57 -14.82 -1.28
C THR A 269 41.22 -14.85 -2.77
N THR A 270 42.18 -14.50 -3.63
CA THR A 270 41.97 -14.53 -5.10
C THR A 270 41.50 -15.90 -5.60
N LEU A 271 41.99 -17.00 -5.01
CA LEU A 271 41.61 -18.35 -5.39
C LEU A 271 40.19 -18.69 -4.92
N GLU A 272 39.83 -18.32 -3.70
CA GLU A 272 38.47 -18.52 -3.18
C GLU A 272 37.47 -17.66 -3.96
N PHE A 273 37.85 -16.44 -4.35
CA PHE A 273 37.02 -15.59 -5.20
C PHE A 273 36.79 -16.24 -6.57
N ASP A 274 37.84 -16.79 -7.19
CA ASP A 274 37.69 -17.52 -8.47
C ASP A 274 36.77 -18.73 -8.36
N GLU A 275 36.98 -19.56 -7.33
CA GLU A 275 36.19 -20.76 -7.10
C GLU A 275 34.71 -20.44 -6.83
N VAL A 276 34.46 -19.53 -5.89
CA VAL A 276 33.11 -19.20 -5.41
C VAL A 276 32.33 -18.36 -6.42
N VAL A 277 32.99 -17.45 -7.15
CA VAL A 277 32.32 -16.53 -8.08
C VAL A 277 32.34 -17.06 -9.50
N PHE A 278 33.51 -17.31 -10.09
CA PHE A 278 33.61 -17.65 -11.51
C PHE A 278 33.33 -19.12 -11.77
N GLN A 279 34.01 -20.03 -11.06
CA GLN A 279 33.86 -21.47 -11.32
C GLN A 279 32.44 -21.94 -10.94
N SER A 280 31.94 -21.57 -9.76
CA SER A 280 30.57 -21.91 -9.34
C SER A 280 29.52 -21.39 -10.34
N SER A 281 29.64 -20.13 -10.78
CA SER A 281 28.70 -19.56 -11.76
C SER A 281 28.78 -20.26 -13.12
N TYR A 282 29.98 -20.63 -13.55
CA TYR A 282 30.18 -21.38 -14.78
C TYR A 282 29.48 -22.75 -14.74
N TYR A 283 29.68 -23.53 -13.67
CA TYR A 283 29.04 -24.83 -13.53
C TYR A 283 27.51 -24.72 -13.34
N GLU A 284 27.06 -23.75 -12.55
CA GLU A 284 25.65 -23.50 -12.33
C GLU A 284 24.96 -22.91 -13.57
N GLY A 285 25.67 -22.22 -14.46
CA GLY A 285 25.04 -21.50 -15.59
C GLY A 285 24.32 -20.21 -15.15
N VAL A 286 24.78 -19.64 -14.03
CA VAL A 286 24.29 -18.37 -13.44
C VAL A 286 25.27 -17.25 -13.80
N HIS A 287 24.83 -16.00 -13.78
CA HIS A 287 25.71 -14.87 -14.02
C HIS A 287 26.57 -14.57 -12.77
N GLU A 288 27.83 -14.21 -12.96
CA GLU A 288 28.79 -14.00 -11.87
C GLU A 288 28.35 -12.91 -10.90
N MET A 289 27.70 -11.87 -11.42
CA MET A 289 27.12 -10.80 -10.59
C MET A 289 25.97 -11.29 -9.71
N ASP A 290 25.15 -12.24 -10.18
CA ASP A 290 24.06 -12.81 -9.36
C ASP A 290 24.65 -13.64 -8.21
N THR A 291 25.74 -14.36 -8.48
CA THR A 291 26.49 -15.09 -7.45
C THR A 291 27.09 -14.13 -6.41
N LEU A 292 27.67 -13.01 -6.83
CA LEU A 292 28.16 -11.97 -5.92
C LEU A 292 27.04 -11.36 -5.06
N VAL A 293 25.91 -11.01 -5.67
CA VAL A 293 24.73 -10.51 -4.95
C VAL A 293 24.26 -11.55 -3.93
N ARG A 294 24.19 -12.83 -4.31
CA ARG A 294 23.83 -13.94 -3.41
C ARG A 294 24.76 -14.06 -2.22
N ILE A 295 26.09 -13.97 -2.43
CA ILE A 295 27.07 -14.06 -1.34
C ILE A 295 26.89 -12.89 -0.37
N TYR A 296 26.80 -11.66 -0.90
CA TYR A 296 26.64 -10.46 -0.09
C TYR A 296 25.33 -10.45 0.70
N THR A 297 24.21 -10.74 0.03
CA THR A 297 22.88 -10.75 0.65
C THR A 297 22.75 -11.84 1.71
N ASN A 298 23.35 -13.01 1.51
CA ASN A 298 23.38 -14.07 2.52
C ASN A 298 24.16 -13.65 3.77
N ALA A 299 25.34 -13.05 3.60
CA ALA A 299 26.15 -12.54 4.71
C ALA A 299 25.43 -11.41 5.46
N PHE A 300 24.87 -10.45 4.72
CA PHE A 300 24.09 -9.34 5.26
C PHE A 300 22.88 -9.85 6.05
N ALA A 301 22.07 -10.73 5.47
CA ALA A 301 20.86 -11.25 6.11
C ALA A 301 21.16 -12.06 7.37
N ALA A 302 22.24 -12.84 7.37
CA ALA A 302 22.67 -13.57 8.56
C ALA A 302 23.06 -12.61 9.70
N SER A 303 23.95 -11.64 9.42
CA SER A 303 24.42 -10.66 10.40
C SER A 303 23.30 -9.75 10.91
N LEU A 304 22.39 -9.30 10.01
CA LEU A 304 21.25 -8.48 10.39
C LEU A 304 20.29 -9.24 11.32
N ARG A 305 19.97 -10.49 10.99
CA ARG A 305 19.11 -11.33 11.84
C ARG A 305 19.73 -11.55 13.20
N GLU A 306 21.02 -11.83 13.26
CA GLU A 306 21.75 -12.00 14.53
C GLU A 306 21.68 -10.72 15.37
N LYS A 307 22.04 -9.56 14.80
CA LYS A 307 22.05 -8.26 15.51
C LYS A 307 20.68 -7.81 15.98
N LEU A 308 19.61 -8.18 15.27
CA LEU A 308 18.24 -7.79 15.66
C LEU A 308 17.59 -8.81 16.59
N ARG A 309 17.73 -10.11 16.32
CA ARG A 309 17.06 -11.16 17.10
C ARG A 309 17.81 -11.59 18.35
N SER A 310 19.09 -11.24 18.50
CA SER A 310 19.82 -11.41 19.77
C SER A 310 19.80 -10.16 20.65
N ASN A 311 19.32 -9.02 20.14
CA ASN A 311 19.28 -7.77 20.88
C ASN A 311 18.03 -7.69 21.78
N THR A 312 18.23 -7.94 23.07
CA THR A 312 17.18 -7.92 24.09
C THR A 312 16.42 -6.60 24.13
N ASN A 313 17.08 -5.45 23.92
CA ASN A 313 16.42 -4.15 23.90
C ASN A 313 15.48 -4.01 22.70
N ALA A 314 15.92 -4.46 21.52
CA ALA A 314 15.08 -4.48 20.32
C ALA A 314 13.85 -5.38 20.49
N LEU A 315 14.03 -6.56 21.11
CA LEU A 315 12.95 -7.49 21.41
C LEU A 315 11.95 -6.89 22.41
N ASN A 316 12.43 -6.32 23.51
CA ASN A 316 11.59 -5.65 24.51
C ASN A 316 10.81 -4.48 23.88
N ASN A 317 11.46 -3.68 23.02
CA ASN A 317 10.80 -2.60 22.31
C ASN A 317 9.70 -3.11 21.39
N ILE A 318 9.93 -4.21 20.65
CA ILE A 318 8.89 -4.83 19.82
C ILE A 318 7.74 -5.35 20.68
N ASP A 319 8.01 -5.98 21.82
CA ASP A 319 6.98 -6.50 22.72
C ASP A 319 6.12 -5.37 23.27
N ASN A 320 6.72 -4.24 23.64
CA ASN A 320 6.00 -3.03 24.04
C ASN A 320 5.15 -2.49 22.88
N LEU A 321 5.70 -2.40 21.67
CA LEU A 321 4.99 -1.90 20.49
C LEU A 321 3.79 -2.77 20.09
N ARG A 322 3.79 -4.06 20.43
CA ARG A 322 2.64 -4.94 20.18
C ARG A 322 1.39 -4.51 20.94
N SER A 323 1.54 -3.87 22.10
CA SER A 323 0.41 -3.35 22.89
C SER A 323 -0.39 -2.26 22.15
N PHE A 324 0.23 -1.59 21.18
CA PHE A 324 -0.39 -0.52 20.39
C PHE A 324 -0.97 -0.99 19.05
N ARG A 325 -1.03 -2.32 18.80
CA ARG A 325 -1.61 -2.87 17.56
C ARG A 325 -3.09 -2.53 17.45
N GLY A 326 -3.52 -2.14 16.25
CA GLY A 326 -4.94 -1.93 15.93
C GLY A 326 -5.65 -3.24 15.55
N ASP A 327 -6.99 -3.20 15.57
CA ASP A 327 -7.84 -4.29 15.09
C ASP A 327 -7.63 -4.49 13.58
N GLN A 328 -7.36 -5.74 13.17
CA GLN A 328 -6.98 -6.11 11.80
C GLN A 328 -8.07 -5.80 10.76
N ASP A 329 -9.35 -5.90 11.15
CA ASP A 329 -10.50 -5.84 10.24
C ASP A 329 -10.87 -4.42 9.76
N LYS A 330 -10.10 -3.38 10.13
CA LYS A 330 -10.47 -1.96 9.90
C LYS A 330 -9.43 -1.13 9.14
N LEU A 331 -8.47 -1.77 8.48
CA LEU A 331 -7.34 -1.11 7.83
C LEU A 331 -7.61 -0.75 6.35
N ASP A 332 -8.53 0.17 6.10
CA ASP A 332 -8.65 0.87 4.80
C ASP A 332 -7.54 1.94 4.61
N SER A 333 -6.53 1.97 5.48
CA SER A 333 -5.69 3.14 5.76
C SER A 333 -4.18 2.92 5.51
N ALA A 334 -3.76 1.81 4.93
CA ALA A 334 -2.36 1.67 4.53
C ALA A 334 -2.07 2.69 3.41
N GLY A 335 -1.38 3.79 3.75
CA GLY A 335 -1.01 4.82 2.77
C GLY A 335 -0.24 4.23 1.59
N SER A 336 -0.22 4.94 0.45
CA SER A 336 0.35 4.47 -0.82
C SER A 336 1.76 3.87 -0.74
N THR A 337 2.59 4.31 0.23
CA THR A 337 3.92 3.76 0.47
C THR A 337 3.92 2.35 1.04
N ALA A 338 3.05 2.05 2.02
CA ALA A 338 2.98 0.71 2.60
C ALA A 338 2.53 -0.30 1.53
N TRP A 339 1.56 0.10 0.71
CA TRP A 339 1.13 -0.69 -0.44
C TRP A 339 2.25 -0.90 -1.46
N LYS A 340 3.03 0.15 -1.77
CA LYS A 340 4.18 0.05 -2.67
C LYS A 340 5.23 -0.94 -2.13
N LEU A 341 5.57 -0.84 -0.84
CA LEU A 341 6.51 -1.77 -0.18
C LEU A 341 5.98 -3.21 -0.23
N GLN A 342 4.71 -3.43 0.10
CA GLN A 342 4.10 -4.76 0.05
C GLN A 342 4.15 -5.35 -1.37
N ARG A 343 3.93 -4.52 -2.38
CA ARG A 343 4.03 -4.93 -3.77
C ARG A 343 5.47 -5.24 -4.19
N GLU A 344 6.45 -4.50 -3.69
CA GLU A 344 7.88 -4.77 -3.89
C GLU A 344 8.32 -6.09 -3.23
N GLU A 345 7.63 -6.53 -2.15
CA GLU A 345 7.85 -7.88 -1.58
C GLU A 345 7.26 -9.01 -2.45
N TYR A 346 6.20 -8.73 -3.22
CA TYR A 346 5.50 -9.73 -4.04
C TYR A 346 6.03 -9.79 -5.47
N TYR A 347 6.53 -8.69 -6.03
CA TYR A 347 6.89 -8.60 -7.44
C TYR A 347 8.19 -7.83 -7.69
N ASP A 348 9.06 -8.43 -8.50
CA ASP A 348 10.16 -7.72 -9.13
C ASP A 348 9.65 -6.95 -10.36
N ALA A 349 10.08 -5.70 -10.50
CA ALA A 349 9.70 -4.85 -11.63
C ALA A 349 10.31 -5.36 -12.95
N GLY A 350 9.51 -5.34 -14.03
CA GLY A 350 9.97 -5.65 -15.39
C GLY A 350 11.22 -4.87 -15.81
N GLU A 351 11.26 -3.58 -15.50
CA GLU A 351 12.41 -2.71 -15.82
C GLU A 351 13.71 -3.24 -15.18
N TYR A 352 13.63 -3.66 -13.91
CA TYR A 352 14.77 -4.25 -13.19
C TYR A 352 15.20 -5.57 -13.83
N ILE A 353 14.30 -6.56 -13.95
CA ILE A 353 14.66 -7.89 -14.47
C ILE A 353 15.15 -7.84 -15.92
N ASN A 354 14.57 -6.96 -16.75
CA ASN A 354 14.92 -6.82 -18.17
C ASN A 354 16.22 -6.05 -18.38
N SER A 355 16.44 -4.94 -17.67
CA SER A 355 17.69 -4.16 -17.79
C SER A 355 18.90 -4.98 -17.33
N CYS A 356 18.73 -5.82 -16.30
CA CYS A 356 19.72 -6.77 -15.82
C CYS A 356 19.84 -8.04 -16.70
N LYS A 357 19.01 -8.20 -17.74
CA LYS A 357 19.00 -9.37 -18.64
C LYS A 357 18.91 -10.70 -17.90
N MET A 358 18.14 -10.71 -16.81
CA MET A 358 17.97 -11.91 -15.99
C MET A 358 17.35 -13.03 -16.83
N PRO A 359 17.83 -14.28 -16.73
CA PRO A 359 17.22 -15.44 -17.39
C PRO A 359 15.72 -15.58 -17.09
N PRO A 360 14.95 -16.29 -17.95
CA PRO A 360 13.59 -16.70 -17.58
C PRO A 360 13.59 -17.54 -16.30
N GLU A 361 12.71 -17.21 -15.37
CA GLU A 361 12.52 -17.93 -14.10
C GLU A 361 11.05 -18.24 -13.85
N PRO A 362 10.73 -19.23 -12.99
CA PRO A 362 9.36 -19.52 -12.63
C PRO A 362 8.72 -18.27 -12.05
N GLY A 363 7.44 -18.05 -12.37
CA GLY A 363 6.76 -16.84 -11.94
C GLY A 363 7.04 -15.59 -12.77
N ASP A 364 7.87 -15.66 -13.82
CA ASP A 364 7.93 -14.60 -14.83
C ASP A 364 6.55 -14.42 -15.49
N ILE A 365 6.11 -13.16 -15.57
CA ILE A 365 4.83 -12.77 -16.16
C ILE A 365 5.09 -12.15 -17.53
N TYR A 366 4.42 -12.73 -18.54
CA TYR A 366 4.54 -12.35 -19.93
C TYR A 366 3.21 -11.83 -20.47
N THR A 367 3.27 -10.72 -21.20
CA THR A 367 2.21 -10.31 -22.10
C THR A 367 2.45 -10.96 -23.46
N LEU A 368 1.49 -11.76 -23.91
CA LEU A 368 1.46 -12.31 -25.26
C LEU A 368 0.45 -11.54 -26.10
N TYR A 369 0.89 -11.06 -27.26
CA TYR A 369 0.06 -10.40 -28.25
C TYR A 369 -0.34 -11.40 -29.32
N ASP A 370 -1.65 -11.60 -29.49
CA ASP A 370 -2.15 -12.44 -30.57
C ASP A 370 -1.93 -11.81 -31.95
N GLU A 371 -2.27 -12.53 -33.02
CA GLU A 371 -2.14 -12.04 -34.41
C GLU A 371 -2.89 -10.72 -34.68
N HIS A 372 -3.94 -10.42 -33.91
CA HIS A 372 -4.69 -9.17 -33.97
C HIS A 372 -4.11 -8.08 -33.07
N GLY A 373 -3.12 -8.40 -32.25
CA GLY A 373 -2.46 -7.50 -31.31
C GLY A 373 -3.20 -7.36 -29.98
N VAL A 374 -4.14 -8.26 -29.66
CA VAL A 374 -4.82 -8.29 -28.37
C VAL A 374 -3.88 -8.86 -27.32
N PRO A 375 -3.57 -8.12 -26.24
CA PRO A 375 -2.69 -8.60 -25.18
C PRO A 375 -3.42 -9.57 -24.25
N ARG A 376 -2.72 -10.62 -23.82
CA ARG A 376 -3.13 -11.51 -22.72
C ARG A 376 -1.93 -11.79 -21.83
N GLU A 377 -2.12 -11.72 -20.52
CA GLU A 377 -1.07 -11.98 -19.55
C GLU A 377 -1.04 -13.45 -19.15
N TYR A 378 0.16 -14.00 -19.00
CA TYR A 378 0.41 -15.36 -18.57
C TYR A 378 1.58 -15.40 -17.60
N ILE A 379 1.60 -16.39 -16.71
CA ILE A 379 2.69 -16.65 -15.78
C ILE A 379 3.40 -17.97 -16.12
N LEU A 380 4.72 -17.97 -16.05
CA LEU A 380 5.56 -19.15 -16.28
C LEU A 380 5.53 -20.10 -15.10
N ILE A 381 5.12 -21.34 -15.34
CA ILE A 381 5.20 -22.43 -14.37
C ILE A 381 6.17 -23.47 -14.91
N ALA A 382 7.33 -23.57 -14.26
CA ALA A 382 8.34 -24.56 -14.57
C ALA A 382 9.21 -24.81 -13.33
N PRO A 383 9.83 -25.98 -13.20
CA PRO A 383 10.93 -26.18 -12.26
C PRO A 383 12.11 -25.24 -12.61
N PRO A 384 12.75 -24.57 -11.63
CA PRO A 384 13.87 -23.66 -11.90
C PRO A 384 15.02 -24.33 -12.67
N CYS A 385 15.32 -25.60 -12.37
CA CYS A 385 16.40 -26.34 -13.01
C CYS A 385 16.20 -26.56 -14.52
N ASP A 386 14.94 -26.54 -14.98
CA ASP A 386 14.59 -26.80 -16.37
C ASP A 386 14.80 -25.56 -17.25
N LEU A 387 14.81 -24.37 -16.64
CA LEU A 387 14.97 -23.10 -17.35
C LEU A 387 16.43 -22.72 -17.58
N MET A 388 17.34 -23.34 -16.84
CA MET A 388 18.75 -22.96 -16.70
C MET A 388 19.60 -23.36 -17.92
N ILE A 389 20.39 -22.43 -18.46
CA ILE A 389 21.30 -22.64 -19.58
C ILE A 389 22.72 -22.85 -19.03
N ARG A 390 23.28 -24.05 -19.19
CA ARG A 390 24.60 -24.39 -18.63
C ARG A 390 25.73 -23.78 -19.45
N SER A 391 26.76 -23.24 -18.79
CA SER A 391 27.92 -22.64 -19.50
C SER A 391 28.78 -23.65 -20.22
N SER A 392 28.80 -24.92 -19.78
CA SER A 392 29.52 -26.00 -20.44
C SER A 392 28.97 -26.29 -21.83
N SER A 393 27.66 -26.56 -21.94
CA SER A 393 26.99 -27.00 -23.17
C SER A 393 26.33 -25.88 -23.97
N GLY A 394 26.03 -24.74 -23.36
CA GLY A 394 25.17 -23.70 -23.95
C GLY A 394 23.72 -24.16 -24.14
N ASN A 395 23.30 -25.22 -23.45
CA ASN A 395 21.97 -25.82 -23.56
C ASN A 395 21.36 -26.06 -22.17
N ARG A 396 20.05 -26.26 -22.15
CA ARG A 396 19.32 -26.75 -20.97
C ARG A 396 19.64 -28.20 -20.68
N LYS A 397 19.43 -28.60 -19.42
CA LYS A 397 19.49 -30.01 -19.03
C LYS A 397 18.42 -30.79 -19.79
N ASP A 398 18.75 -32.02 -20.19
CA ASP A 398 17.83 -32.99 -20.82
C ASP A 398 17.14 -32.49 -22.11
N GLY A 399 17.66 -31.43 -22.73
CA GLY A 399 17.12 -30.90 -24.00
C GLY A 399 15.72 -30.30 -23.87
N ILE A 400 15.33 -29.81 -22.69
CA ILE A 400 14.01 -29.20 -22.48
C ILE A 400 13.85 -27.97 -23.40
N ILE A 401 12.83 -28.01 -24.25
CA ILE A 401 12.56 -26.98 -25.27
C ILE A 401 11.26 -26.20 -25.06
N SER A 402 10.37 -26.67 -24.18
CA SER A 402 9.04 -26.10 -23.97
C SER A 402 8.72 -25.88 -22.51
N CYS A 403 7.81 -24.95 -22.23
CA CYS A 403 7.36 -24.60 -20.90
C CYS A 403 5.84 -24.40 -20.85
N LEU A 404 5.30 -24.37 -19.63
CA LEU A 404 3.89 -24.11 -19.37
C LEU A 404 3.67 -22.65 -18.97
N LEU A 405 2.68 -22.02 -19.60
CA LEU A 405 2.19 -20.70 -19.24
C LEU A 405 0.72 -20.80 -18.82
N CYS A 406 0.36 -20.29 -17.65
CA CYS A 406 -1.03 -20.22 -17.20
C CYS A 406 -1.56 -18.79 -17.34
N GLN A 407 -2.80 -18.64 -17.83
CA GLN A 407 -3.38 -17.30 -18.05
C GLN A 407 -3.64 -16.59 -16.72
N ILE A 408 -3.39 -15.28 -16.69
CA ILE A 408 -3.77 -14.39 -15.59
C ILE A 408 -5.09 -13.69 -15.95
N LEU A 409 -6.04 -13.71 -15.02
CA LEU A 409 -7.33 -13.05 -15.10
C LEU A 409 -7.40 -11.95 -14.04
N THR A 410 -7.88 -10.76 -14.42
CA THR A 410 -8.09 -9.64 -13.48
C THR A 410 -9.50 -9.62 -12.87
N ASN A 411 -10.41 -10.43 -13.41
CA ASN A 411 -11.74 -10.63 -12.82
C ASN A 411 -11.71 -11.85 -11.92
N LYS A 412 -12.35 -11.76 -10.75
CA LYS A 412 -12.49 -12.90 -9.84
C LYS A 412 -13.22 -14.03 -10.58
N PRO A 413 -12.63 -15.24 -10.66
CA PRO A 413 -13.32 -16.39 -11.22
C PRO A 413 -14.51 -16.80 -10.34
N ASP A 414 -15.53 -17.41 -10.94
CA ASP A 414 -16.72 -17.91 -10.24
C ASP A 414 -16.32 -18.79 -9.03
N ASP A 415 -17.07 -18.75 -7.92
CA ASP A 415 -16.70 -19.45 -6.68
C ASP A 415 -16.46 -20.97 -6.89
N ASN A 416 -17.17 -21.59 -7.84
CA ASN A 416 -16.99 -22.99 -8.25
C ASN A 416 -15.62 -23.31 -8.90
N LYS A 417 -14.89 -22.29 -9.38
CA LYS A 417 -13.58 -22.41 -10.05
C LYS A 417 -12.41 -22.00 -9.17
N THR A 418 -12.65 -21.56 -7.94
CA THR A 418 -11.60 -21.10 -6.99
C THR A 418 -10.48 -22.12 -6.79
N LYS A 419 -10.83 -23.42 -6.75
CA LYS A 419 -9.84 -24.49 -6.61
C LYS A 419 -8.83 -24.51 -7.77
N GLU A 420 -9.22 -24.05 -8.96
CA GLU A 420 -8.43 -24.07 -10.21
C GLU A 420 -7.55 -22.83 -10.38
N THR A 421 -7.44 -22.02 -9.33
CA THR A 421 -6.84 -20.70 -9.42
C THR A 421 -5.83 -20.49 -8.31
N PHE A 422 -4.88 -19.60 -8.57
CA PHE A 422 -3.95 -19.08 -7.57
C PHE A 422 -4.06 -17.56 -7.55
N GLN A 423 -4.26 -17.00 -6.36
CA GLN A 423 -4.46 -15.56 -6.20
C GLN A 423 -3.11 -14.82 -6.15
N LEU A 424 -2.98 -13.82 -7.00
CA LEU A 424 -1.88 -12.87 -7.05
C LEU A 424 -2.31 -11.62 -6.29
N GLU A 425 -1.95 -11.50 -5.02
CA GLU A 425 -2.26 -10.32 -4.21
C GLU A 425 -1.44 -9.10 -4.67
N TYR A 426 -1.94 -7.88 -4.42
CA TYR A 426 -1.26 -6.62 -4.75
C TYR A 426 -0.87 -6.48 -6.24
N TYR A 427 -1.61 -7.12 -7.15
CA TYR A 427 -1.24 -7.24 -8.55
C TYR A 427 -1.34 -5.91 -9.32
N ALA A 428 -2.50 -5.27 -9.25
CA ALA A 428 -2.81 -4.03 -9.96
C ALA A 428 -2.07 -2.84 -9.33
N ARG A 429 -1.47 -1.98 -10.17
CA ARG A 429 -0.57 -0.91 -9.69
C ARG A 429 -1.23 0.26 -8.95
N GLU A 430 -2.53 0.46 -9.12
CA GLU A 430 -3.20 1.69 -8.66
C GLU A 430 -3.95 1.48 -7.35
N ASN A 431 -4.51 0.28 -7.15
CA ASN A 431 -5.41 -0.03 -6.05
C ASN A 431 -5.08 -1.37 -5.36
N GLY A 432 -4.05 -2.08 -5.83
CA GLY A 432 -3.70 -3.38 -5.26
C GLY A 432 -4.68 -4.51 -5.53
N SER A 433 -5.66 -4.31 -6.44
CA SER A 433 -6.61 -5.37 -6.78
C SER A 433 -5.86 -6.66 -7.13
N PRO A 434 -6.30 -7.80 -6.58
CA PRO A 434 -5.69 -9.08 -6.88
C PRO A 434 -5.96 -9.48 -8.33
N ALA A 435 -5.16 -10.42 -8.82
CA ALA A 435 -5.42 -11.16 -10.06
C ALA A 435 -5.42 -12.66 -9.76
N TRP A 436 -5.81 -13.48 -10.73
CA TRP A 436 -5.93 -14.92 -10.57
C TRP A 436 -5.21 -15.64 -11.70
N VAL A 437 -4.23 -16.47 -11.36
CA VAL A 437 -3.67 -17.45 -12.30
C VAL A 437 -4.71 -18.54 -12.47
N TYR A 438 -5.14 -18.81 -13.70
CA TYR A 438 -6.13 -19.84 -13.99
C TYR A 438 -5.46 -21.08 -14.58
N PHE A 439 -5.34 -22.14 -13.78
CA PHE A 439 -4.58 -23.34 -14.15
C PHE A 439 -5.21 -24.13 -15.29
N ALA A 440 -6.55 -24.11 -15.40
CA ALA A 440 -7.26 -24.80 -16.47
C ALA A 440 -7.04 -24.15 -17.85
N ASN A 441 -6.65 -22.87 -17.90
CA ASN A 441 -6.29 -22.21 -19.15
C ASN A 441 -4.78 -22.03 -19.26
N SER A 442 -4.10 -23.15 -19.54
CA SER A 442 -2.67 -23.22 -19.77
C SER A 442 -2.33 -23.41 -21.24
N ILE A 443 -1.23 -22.82 -21.67
CA ILE A 443 -0.65 -23.02 -23.01
C ILE A 443 0.79 -23.52 -22.88
N THR A 444 1.23 -24.32 -23.85
CA THR A 444 2.63 -24.71 -23.97
C THR A 444 3.34 -23.80 -24.97
N LEU A 445 4.50 -23.30 -24.57
CA LEU A 445 5.32 -22.38 -25.35
C LEU A 445 6.74 -22.90 -25.47
N ASP A 446 7.34 -22.76 -26.66
CA ASP A 446 8.77 -22.98 -26.86
C ASP A 446 9.59 -21.97 -26.03
N LEU A 447 10.50 -22.46 -25.18
CA LEU A 447 11.31 -21.65 -24.25
C LEU A 447 12.16 -20.59 -24.94
N TRP A 448 12.61 -20.86 -26.15
CA TRP A 448 13.44 -19.92 -26.91
C TRP A 448 12.77 -18.59 -27.20
N LEU A 449 11.44 -18.54 -27.16
CA LEU A 449 10.68 -17.30 -27.25
C LEU A 449 10.81 -16.44 -26.00
N LEU A 450 10.74 -17.08 -24.84
CA LEU A 450 10.92 -16.40 -23.55
C LEU A 450 12.39 -15.97 -23.37
N ASP A 451 13.32 -16.78 -23.88
CA ASP A 451 14.75 -16.47 -23.87
C ASP A 451 15.08 -15.20 -24.64
N LEU A 452 14.37 -14.91 -25.73
CA LEU A 452 14.56 -13.66 -26.47
C LEU A 452 14.27 -12.43 -25.61
N CYS A 453 13.30 -12.49 -24.69
CA CYS A 453 13.02 -11.41 -23.75
C CYS A 453 14.21 -11.14 -22.82
N ALA A 454 14.98 -12.17 -22.43
CA ALA A 454 16.15 -12.01 -21.56
C ALA A 454 17.36 -11.40 -22.29
N THR A 455 17.40 -11.41 -23.63
CA THR A 455 18.56 -10.93 -24.40
C THR A 455 18.62 -9.41 -24.58
N ASN A 456 17.56 -8.68 -24.20
CA ASN A 456 17.46 -7.24 -24.38
C ASN A 456 16.82 -6.55 -23.17
N SER A 457 17.07 -5.25 -23.06
CA SER A 457 16.63 -4.44 -21.90
C SER A 457 15.16 -4.04 -21.93
N SER A 458 14.45 -4.18 -23.05
CA SER A 458 13.01 -3.85 -23.12
C SER A 458 12.12 -5.01 -22.69
N GLY A 459 12.67 -6.22 -22.55
CA GLY A 459 11.93 -7.44 -22.24
C GLY A 459 11.04 -7.94 -23.38
N GLU A 460 11.13 -7.34 -24.58
CA GLU A 460 10.38 -7.80 -25.75
C GLU A 460 11.12 -8.95 -26.43
N ALA A 461 10.42 -9.96 -26.92
CA ALA A 461 11.03 -11.02 -27.72
C ALA A 461 11.41 -10.48 -29.11
N HIS A 462 12.55 -9.79 -29.18
CA HIS A 462 13.09 -9.20 -30.40
C HIS A 462 14.59 -9.46 -30.54
N ILE A 463 15.05 -9.58 -31.79
CA ILE A 463 16.45 -9.89 -32.11
C ILE A 463 16.87 -9.31 -33.45
N PHE A 464 18.13 -8.85 -33.51
CA PHE A 464 18.82 -8.50 -34.75
C PHE A 464 19.52 -9.75 -35.32
N LEU A 465 19.31 -10.04 -36.62
CA LEU A 465 19.88 -11.24 -37.25
C LEU A 465 21.31 -11.09 -37.79
N ASP A 466 22.03 -10.08 -37.30
CA ASP A 466 23.42 -9.80 -37.68
C ASP A 466 24.44 -10.64 -36.90
N GLY A 467 23.99 -11.40 -35.90
CA GLY A 467 24.85 -12.22 -35.05
C GLY A 467 25.58 -11.42 -33.96
N THR A 468 25.25 -10.14 -33.80
CA THR A 468 25.82 -9.32 -32.72
C THR A 468 25.33 -9.85 -31.37
N ILE A 469 26.25 -10.35 -30.56
CA ILE A 469 25.95 -10.88 -29.23
C ILE A 469 25.63 -9.71 -28.28
N PRO A 470 24.51 -9.75 -27.54
CA PRO A 470 24.25 -8.78 -26.50
C PRO A 470 25.38 -8.76 -25.46
N LYS A 471 25.80 -7.56 -25.04
CA LYS A 471 26.81 -7.40 -23.98
C LYS A 471 26.31 -7.96 -22.65
N HIS A 472 27.24 -8.37 -21.78
CA HIS A 472 26.98 -8.81 -20.40
C HIS A 472 26.05 -10.03 -20.29
N LEU A 473 26.09 -10.94 -21.26
CA LEU A 473 25.52 -12.28 -21.10
C LEU A 473 26.56 -13.20 -20.46
N SER A 474 26.12 -14.20 -19.69
CA SER A 474 27.02 -15.28 -19.24
C SER A 474 27.47 -16.14 -20.42
N ASP A 475 28.54 -16.92 -20.24
CA ASP A 475 29.12 -17.71 -21.32
C ASP A 475 28.15 -18.76 -21.90
N GLY A 476 27.33 -19.38 -21.05
CA GLY A 476 26.25 -20.26 -21.50
C GLY A 476 25.25 -19.55 -22.42
N TRP A 477 24.83 -18.34 -22.03
CA TRP A 477 23.91 -17.53 -22.82
C TRP A 477 24.53 -17.02 -24.13
N LYS A 478 25.83 -16.68 -24.15
CA LYS A 478 26.53 -16.34 -25.40
C LYS A 478 26.53 -17.52 -26.39
N LYS A 479 26.88 -18.71 -25.91
CA LYS A 479 26.86 -19.95 -26.72
C LYS A 479 25.45 -20.25 -27.23
N TYR A 480 24.44 -20.16 -26.36
CA TYR A 480 23.04 -20.39 -26.72
C TYR A 480 22.52 -19.37 -27.74
N PHE A 481 22.88 -18.09 -27.58
CA PHE A 481 22.47 -17.03 -28.50
C PHE A 481 22.96 -17.28 -29.93
N VAL A 482 24.26 -17.57 -30.09
CA VAL A 482 24.88 -17.80 -31.40
C VAL A 482 24.52 -19.17 -31.97
N GLY A 483 24.55 -20.21 -31.12
CA GLY A 483 24.37 -21.60 -31.52
C GLY A 483 22.91 -21.99 -31.76
N TYR A 484 21.95 -21.32 -31.11
CA TYR A 484 20.55 -21.72 -31.15
C TYR A 484 19.59 -20.58 -31.52
N LEU A 485 19.58 -19.46 -30.80
CA LEU A 485 18.59 -18.38 -31.02
C LEU A 485 18.70 -17.75 -32.40
N VAL A 486 19.90 -17.28 -32.79
CA VAL A 486 20.10 -16.65 -34.11
C VAL A 486 19.77 -17.63 -35.26
N PRO A 487 20.27 -18.88 -35.28
CA PRO A 487 19.89 -19.86 -36.30
C PRO A 487 18.38 -20.14 -36.35
N LYS A 488 17.71 -20.29 -35.20
CA LYS A 488 16.26 -20.52 -35.13
C LYS A 488 15.48 -19.35 -35.75
N CYS A 489 15.85 -18.13 -35.40
CA CYS A 489 15.25 -16.91 -35.95
C CYS A 489 15.54 -16.72 -37.45
N LYS A 490 16.75 -17.04 -37.93
CA LYS A 490 17.08 -17.04 -39.36
C LYS A 490 16.23 -18.04 -40.14
N LYS A 491 16.04 -19.26 -39.63
CA LYS A 491 15.14 -20.26 -40.22
C LYS A 491 13.69 -19.74 -40.32
N LEU A 492 13.21 -19.06 -39.27
CA LEU A 492 11.88 -18.45 -39.27
C LEU A 492 11.73 -17.36 -40.34
N VAL A 493 12.73 -16.49 -40.52
CA VAL A 493 12.71 -15.47 -41.60
C VAL A 493 12.77 -16.10 -42.98
N LEU A 494 13.61 -17.11 -43.19
CA LEU A 494 13.65 -17.84 -44.46
C LEU A 494 12.30 -18.45 -44.78
N GLY A 495 11.69 -19.15 -43.82
CA GLY A 495 10.36 -19.73 -43.97
C GLY A 495 9.26 -18.70 -44.24
N TRP A 496 9.32 -17.54 -43.59
CA TRP A 496 8.41 -16.42 -43.84
C TRP A 496 8.56 -15.85 -45.26
N ASN A 497 9.80 -15.64 -45.72
CA ASN A 497 10.07 -15.14 -47.06
C ASN A 497 9.62 -16.14 -48.13
N SER A 498 9.85 -17.44 -47.92
CA SER A 498 9.34 -18.50 -48.79
C SER A 498 7.81 -18.49 -48.86
N TRP A 499 7.13 -18.28 -47.72
CA TRP A 499 5.67 -18.17 -47.69
C TRP A 499 5.17 -16.90 -48.42
N LEU A 500 5.83 -15.75 -48.24
CA LEU A 500 5.48 -14.51 -48.94
C LEU A 500 5.63 -14.63 -50.47
N ALA A 501 6.59 -15.43 -50.93
CA ALA A 501 6.81 -15.70 -52.35
C ALA A 501 5.71 -16.56 -52.99
N LEU A 502 4.87 -17.24 -52.20
CA LEU A 502 3.75 -18.03 -52.72
C LEU A 502 2.64 -17.13 -53.31
N PRO A 503 1.99 -17.54 -54.41
CA PRO A 503 0.84 -16.84 -54.95
C PRO A 503 -0.26 -16.60 -53.90
N LYS A 504 -0.94 -15.46 -53.96
CA LYS A 504 -2.00 -15.11 -53.00
C LYS A 504 -3.11 -16.17 -52.97
N THR A 505 -3.47 -16.72 -54.14
CA THR A 505 -4.45 -17.80 -54.29
C THR A 505 -4.08 -19.04 -53.49
N VAL A 506 -2.81 -19.46 -53.55
CA VAL A 506 -2.28 -20.60 -52.78
C VAL A 506 -2.34 -20.30 -51.28
N ARG A 507 -1.97 -19.09 -50.86
CA ARG A 507 -2.03 -18.68 -49.44
C ARG A 507 -3.45 -18.68 -48.87
N THR A 508 -4.45 -18.25 -49.65
CA THR A 508 -5.86 -18.25 -49.19
C THR A 508 -6.57 -19.59 -49.34
N GLN A 509 -6.27 -20.39 -50.37
CA GLN A 509 -6.99 -21.66 -50.64
C GLN A 509 -6.53 -22.81 -49.75
N THR A 510 -5.25 -22.85 -49.38
CA THR A 510 -4.70 -23.99 -48.63
C THR A 510 -4.91 -23.86 -47.12
N GLY A 511 -5.41 -22.71 -46.63
CA GLY A 511 -5.37 -22.39 -45.20
C GLY A 511 -3.95 -22.42 -44.63
N VAL A 512 -2.92 -22.43 -45.48
CA VAL A 512 -1.51 -22.45 -45.10
C VAL A 512 -1.19 -21.09 -44.50
N ARG A 513 -1.48 -21.01 -43.21
CA ARG A 513 -0.80 -20.13 -42.27
C ARG A 513 0.70 -20.25 -42.56
N PRO A 514 1.47 -19.16 -42.43
CA PRO A 514 2.92 -19.22 -42.63
C PRO A 514 3.42 -20.46 -41.91
N ALA A 515 4.05 -21.40 -42.62
CA ALA A 515 4.45 -22.72 -42.09
C ALA A 515 5.46 -22.63 -40.91
N HIS A 516 5.79 -21.40 -40.50
CA HIS A 516 6.72 -21.00 -39.45
C HIS A 516 6.14 -19.88 -38.57
N GLY A 517 4.82 -19.61 -38.63
CA GLY A 517 4.16 -18.93 -37.52
C GLY A 517 4.44 -19.76 -36.28
N VAL A 518 4.77 -19.11 -35.16
CA VAL A 518 4.93 -19.86 -33.92
C VAL A 518 3.55 -20.37 -33.53
N VAL A 519 3.23 -21.57 -34.00
CA VAL A 519 2.03 -22.29 -33.62
C VAL A 519 2.28 -22.73 -32.19
N LEU A 520 1.63 -22.05 -31.24
CA LEU A 520 1.51 -22.61 -29.89
C LEU A 520 0.66 -23.86 -30.03
N ASN A 521 0.82 -24.85 -29.15
CA ASN A 521 -0.01 -26.06 -29.15
C ASN A 521 -1.52 -25.77 -28.88
N SER A 522 -1.94 -24.50 -28.92
CA SER A 522 -3.29 -23.99 -28.72
C SER A 522 -3.75 -23.17 -29.95
N THR A 523 -5.03 -22.80 -30.00
CA THR A 523 -5.60 -21.89 -31.03
C THR A 523 -4.98 -20.48 -31.04
N PHE A 524 -4.03 -20.21 -30.15
CA PHE A 524 -3.39 -18.92 -29.96
C PHE A 524 -2.20 -18.74 -30.91
N GLN A 525 -2.21 -17.67 -31.70
CA GLN A 525 -1.13 -17.34 -32.66
C GLN A 525 -0.45 -16.05 -32.24
N LEU A 526 0.88 -16.06 -32.14
CA LEU A 526 1.65 -14.88 -31.76
C LEU A 526 1.78 -13.87 -32.92
N LYS A 527 1.77 -12.58 -32.57
CA LYS A 527 2.08 -11.49 -33.49
C LYS A 527 3.53 -11.56 -33.94
N LEU A 528 3.75 -11.91 -35.22
CA LEU A 528 5.06 -11.85 -35.85
C LEU A 528 5.21 -10.57 -36.66
N LYS A 529 6.25 -9.78 -36.35
CA LYS A 529 6.64 -8.60 -37.13
C LYS A 529 8.10 -8.72 -37.56
N ILE A 530 8.34 -8.76 -38.87
CA ILE A 530 9.68 -8.72 -39.45
C ILE A 530 9.89 -7.36 -40.10
N THR A 531 10.89 -6.62 -39.66
CA THR A 531 11.26 -5.30 -40.22
C THR A 531 12.72 -5.26 -40.64
N LYS A 532 13.09 -4.28 -41.45
CA LYS A 532 14.49 -3.94 -41.73
C LYS A 532 14.84 -2.65 -40.99
N LYS A 533 15.86 -2.68 -40.13
CA LYS A 533 16.40 -1.50 -39.44
C LYS A 533 17.91 -1.42 -39.70
N TYR A 534 18.41 -0.32 -40.23
CA TYR A 534 19.83 -0.16 -40.59
C TYR A 534 20.39 -1.29 -41.47
N ASN A 535 19.64 -1.71 -42.51
CA ASN A 535 19.95 -2.87 -43.37
C ASN A 535 20.02 -4.24 -42.65
N LYS A 536 19.63 -4.32 -41.38
CA LYS A 536 19.57 -5.56 -40.60
C LYS A 536 18.12 -6.02 -40.46
N ALA A 537 17.89 -7.31 -40.65
CA ALA A 537 16.57 -7.90 -40.38
C ALA A 537 16.36 -7.98 -38.86
N VAL A 538 15.19 -7.50 -38.42
CA VAL A 538 14.74 -7.53 -37.03
C VAL A 538 13.46 -8.34 -36.96
N ILE A 539 13.42 -9.29 -36.03
CA ILE A 539 12.21 -10.05 -35.71
C ILE A 539 11.67 -9.55 -34.37
N ASN A 540 10.35 -9.37 -34.28
CA ASN A 540 9.62 -9.21 -33.02
C ASN A 540 8.48 -10.24 -32.99
N LEU A 541 8.36 -10.99 -31.89
CA LEU A 541 7.47 -12.16 -31.74
C LEU A 541 6.27 -11.92 -30.82
N GLY A 542 5.93 -10.66 -30.52
CA GLY A 542 4.68 -10.37 -29.79
C GLY A 542 4.67 -10.95 -28.38
N VAL A 543 5.84 -11.11 -27.75
CA VAL A 543 5.99 -11.53 -26.35
C VAL A 543 6.75 -10.44 -25.62
N LYS A 544 6.29 -10.07 -24.41
CA LYS A 544 6.98 -9.10 -23.56
C LYS A 544 6.95 -9.56 -22.11
N ARG A 545 8.11 -9.56 -21.44
CA ARG A 545 8.22 -9.84 -20.01
C ARG A 545 7.94 -8.58 -19.20
N GLU A 546 6.93 -8.61 -18.33
CA GLU A 546 6.43 -7.42 -17.61
C GLU A 546 6.89 -7.34 -16.16
N LYS A 547 7.06 -8.47 -15.48
CA LYS A 547 7.39 -8.57 -14.05
C LYS A 547 7.65 -10.04 -13.68
N ARG A 548 8.13 -10.26 -12.47
CA ARG A 548 8.35 -11.59 -11.87
C ARG A 548 7.73 -11.61 -10.48
N ILE A 549 7.11 -12.72 -10.07
CA ILE A 549 6.70 -12.89 -8.67
C ILE A 549 7.90 -13.28 -7.80
N ALA A 550 7.90 -12.84 -6.55
CA ALA A 550 8.99 -13.09 -5.63
C ALA A 550 9.24 -14.59 -5.40
N PRO A 551 10.49 -15.03 -5.14
CA PRO A 551 10.86 -16.45 -5.04
C PRO A 551 10.01 -17.28 -4.06
N ILE A 552 9.55 -16.68 -2.96
CA ILE A 552 8.69 -17.37 -1.99
C ILE A 552 7.34 -17.75 -2.59
N LEU A 553 6.75 -16.87 -3.40
CA LEU A 553 5.47 -17.09 -4.08
C LEU A 553 5.62 -18.03 -5.29
N GLN A 554 6.79 -18.09 -5.92
CA GLN A 554 7.06 -19.02 -7.02
C GLN A 554 6.89 -20.48 -6.57
N SER A 555 7.43 -20.81 -5.39
CA SER A 555 7.32 -22.16 -4.82
C SER A 555 5.87 -22.51 -4.48
N GLU A 556 5.12 -21.54 -3.95
CA GLU A 556 3.70 -21.70 -3.63
C GLU A 556 2.83 -21.88 -4.88
N LEU A 557 3.12 -21.12 -5.95
CA LEU A 557 2.46 -21.25 -7.25
C LEU A 557 2.69 -22.64 -7.85
N ILE A 558 3.93 -23.12 -7.87
CA ILE A 558 4.28 -24.45 -8.40
C ILE A 558 3.58 -25.55 -7.58
N ARG A 559 3.55 -25.42 -6.26
CA ARG A 559 2.84 -26.34 -5.37
C ARG A 559 1.34 -26.34 -5.68
N SER A 560 0.73 -25.17 -5.76
CA SER A 560 -0.70 -25.01 -6.05
C SER A 560 -1.07 -25.62 -7.41
N TYR A 561 -0.21 -25.46 -8.41
CA TYR A 561 -0.39 -26.10 -9.72
C TYR A 561 -0.23 -27.63 -9.65
N SER A 562 0.72 -28.13 -8.84
CA SER A 562 0.90 -29.56 -8.62
C SER A 562 -0.32 -30.19 -7.93
N ASP A 563 -0.88 -29.50 -6.92
CA ASP A 563 -2.10 -29.91 -6.23
C ASP A 563 -3.31 -29.89 -7.17
N TYR A 564 -3.37 -28.94 -8.11
CA TYR A 564 -4.37 -28.92 -9.18
C TYR A 564 -4.28 -30.16 -10.08
N LEU A 565 -3.08 -30.56 -10.50
CA LEU A 565 -2.87 -31.75 -11.34
C LEU A 565 -3.13 -33.07 -10.57
N ALA A 566 -2.86 -33.10 -9.28
CA ALA A 566 -2.98 -34.30 -8.44
C ALA A 566 -4.40 -34.59 -7.95
N ARG A 567 -5.41 -33.82 -8.39
CA ARG A 567 -6.79 -33.99 -7.93
C ARG A 567 -7.32 -35.39 -8.23
N PRO A 568 -7.81 -36.13 -7.22
CA PRO A 568 -8.37 -37.44 -7.45
C PRO A 568 -9.72 -37.30 -8.19
N ALA A 569 -9.93 -38.15 -9.19
CA ALA A 569 -11.27 -38.42 -9.69
C ALA A 569 -12.04 -39.12 -8.56
N ARG A 570 -12.84 -38.35 -7.81
CA ARG A 570 -13.70 -38.94 -6.77
C ARG A 570 -14.76 -39.81 -7.43
N PRO A 571 -15.16 -40.94 -6.82
CA PRO A 571 -16.31 -41.70 -7.27
C PRO A 571 -17.51 -40.78 -7.44
N HIS A 572 -18.27 -40.94 -8.53
CA HIS A 572 -19.51 -40.19 -8.72
C HIS A 572 -20.42 -40.40 -7.51
N SER A 573 -20.84 -39.32 -6.87
CA SER A 573 -21.88 -39.39 -5.84
C SER A 573 -23.15 -39.92 -6.51
N LEU A 574 -23.73 -40.99 -5.96
CA LEU A 574 -25.04 -41.50 -6.38
C LEU A 574 -26.18 -40.55 -5.99
N ASP A 575 -25.91 -39.56 -5.15
CA ASP A 575 -26.87 -38.50 -4.82
C ASP A 575 -26.85 -37.41 -5.89
N LEU A 576 -27.78 -37.55 -6.85
CA LEU A 576 -28.17 -36.48 -7.79
C LEU A 576 -28.86 -35.28 -7.11
N SER A 577 -28.93 -35.23 -5.77
CA SER A 577 -29.71 -34.26 -5.01
C SER A 577 -28.90 -33.15 -4.32
N SER A 578 -27.55 -33.18 -4.34
CA SER A 578 -26.75 -32.25 -3.53
C SER A 578 -26.05 -31.12 -4.29
N SER A 579 -26.33 -30.90 -5.58
CA SER A 579 -25.69 -29.82 -6.36
C SER A 579 -26.43 -28.47 -6.33
N ILE A 580 -27.09 -28.12 -5.22
CA ILE A 580 -27.73 -26.79 -5.05
C ILE A 580 -27.03 -25.90 -4.01
N HIS A 581 -26.18 -26.42 -3.13
CA HIS A 581 -25.44 -25.56 -2.19
C HIS A 581 -24.00 -26.04 -1.96
N SER A 582 -23.05 -25.50 -2.71
CA SER A 582 -21.71 -25.15 -2.24
C SER A 582 -20.96 -24.36 -3.29
#